data_AF-A0A7C6EJC6-F1
#
_entry.id   AF-A0A7C6EJC6-F1
#
_cell.length_a   1.000
_cell.length_b   1.000
_cell.length_c   1.000
_cell.angle_alpha   90.00
_cell.angle_beta   90.00
_cell.angle_gamma   90.00
#
_symmetry.space_group_name_H-M   'P 1'
#
loop_
_entity.id
_entity.type
_entity.pdbx_description
1 polymer ?
#
loop_
_entity_poly.entity_id
_entity_poly.type
_entity_poly.pdbx_seq_one_letter_code
_entity_poly.pdbx_strand_id
1 'polypeptide(L)'
;MKTTEHLNSKRSKKNTKTKIIEIKIMGDLIPEYKTKYASGCDLYADIQKPIILKPKDFCIVPTGIRIEIPRGYEAQVRPRSGLASKYGIGILNAPGTIDADYRGEIKVILFNLGKKSVKIKKGDRIAQMVFAPVLKAVFKKVKKLNKTERGIGGFGHTGGIE
;
A
#
# COMPACT_ATOMS: atom_id res chain seq x y z
N MET A 1 -6.00 22.49 -59.13
CA MET A 1 -6.95 21.92 -58.15
C MET A 1 -6.19 20.93 -57.28
N LYS A 2 -6.06 21.23 -55.98
CA LYS A 2 -5.40 20.41 -54.96
C LYS A 2 -6.50 19.81 -54.07
N THR A 3 -6.45 18.51 -53.83
CA THR A 3 -7.36 17.70 -52.99
C THR A 3 -6.55 16.45 -52.61
N THR A 4 -6.46 15.92 -51.38
CA THR A 4 -6.97 16.29 -50.05
C THR A 4 -6.11 15.47 -49.06
N GLU A 5 -5.55 16.14 -48.05
CA GLU A 5 -5.55 15.77 -46.61
C GLU A 5 -5.28 14.30 -46.17
N HIS A 6 -4.15 14.08 -45.49
CA HIS A 6 -4.06 13.84 -44.03
C HIS A 6 -4.47 12.45 -43.53
N LEU A 7 -3.55 11.49 -43.65
CA LEU A 7 -3.42 10.37 -42.70
C LEU A 7 -2.30 10.69 -41.71
N ASN A 8 -2.63 11.56 -40.75
CA ASN A 8 -1.82 11.84 -39.57
C ASN A 8 -2.67 11.52 -38.33
N SER A 9 -2.99 10.24 -38.09
CA SER A 9 -3.59 9.84 -36.80
C SER A 9 -2.47 9.52 -35.80
N LYS A 10 -2.11 10.60 -35.11
CA LYS A 10 -1.25 10.66 -33.94
C LYS A 10 -1.42 9.42 -33.04
N ARG A 11 -0.36 8.61 -32.92
CA ARG A 11 -0.09 7.84 -31.70
C ARG A 11 -0.18 8.81 -30.52
N SER A 12 -1.27 8.74 -29.76
CA SER A 12 -1.44 9.41 -28.49
C SER A 12 -0.29 8.97 -27.57
N LYS A 13 0.76 9.79 -27.48
CA LYS A 13 1.73 9.74 -26.39
C LYS A 13 0.93 9.93 -25.10
N LYS A 14 0.65 8.84 -24.38
CA LYS A 14 0.09 8.90 -23.03
C LYS A 14 1.05 9.74 -22.19
N ASN A 15 0.63 10.96 -21.90
CA ASN A 15 1.34 11.90 -21.05
C ASN A 15 1.22 11.36 -19.62
N THR A 16 2.09 10.44 -19.21
CA THR A 16 2.21 10.01 -17.80
C THR A 16 2.78 11.18 -17.02
N LYS A 17 1.92 12.12 -16.62
CA LYS A 17 2.28 13.16 -15.65
C LYS A 17 2.70 12.47 -14.36
N THR A 18 3.98 12.52 -14.04
CA THR A 18 4.52 12.13 -12.74
C THR A 18 3.72 12.85 -11.65
N LYS A 19 3.14 12.10 -10.71
CA LYS A 19 2.50 12.67 -9.53
C LYS A 19 3.57 12.89 -8.48
N ILE A 20 3.67 14.12 -7.99
CA ILE A 20 4.55 14.47 -6.87
C ILE A 20 3.77 14.17 -5.58
N ILE A 21 4.41 13.46 -4.66
CA ILE A 21 3.91 13.28 -3.29
C ILE A 21 4.74 14.21 -2.40
N GLU A 22 4.08 15.09 -1.68
CA GLU A 22 4.76 15.91 -0.68
C GLU A 22 4.89 15.10 0.61
N ILE A 23 6.11 15.06 1.15
CA ILE A 23 6.44 14.32 2.37
C ILE A 23 7.05 15.26 3.38
N LYS A 24 6.49 15.25 4.59
CA LYS A 24 7.07 15.88 5.77
C LYS A 24 7.74 14.82 6.61
N ILE A 25 9.05 14.94 6.78
CA ILE A 25 9.86 14.02 7.58
C ILE A 25 10.14 14.70 8.92
N MET A 26 9.89 14.00 10.02
CA MET A 26 10.18 14.49 11.37
C MET A 26 11.58 14.07 11.86
N GLY A 27 12.07 12.93 11.37
CA GLY A 27 13.41 12.42 11.62
C GLY A 27 14.31 12.52 10.38
N ASP A 28 15.05 11.45 10.11
CA ASP A 28 16.07 11.35 9.05
C ASP A 28 15.80 10.20 8.06
N LEU A 29 14.74 9.43 8.26
CA LEU A 29 14.44 8.22 7.49
C LEU A 29 13.47 8.53 6.33
N ILE A 30 14.00 8.53 5.11
CA ILE A 30 13.25 8.83 3.89
C ILE A 30 12.83 7.51 3.20
N PRO A 31 11.54 7.31 2.89
CA PRO A 31 11.09 6.17 2.10
C PRO A 31 11.80 6.11 0.74
N GLU A 32 12.20 4.90 0.34
CA GLU A 32 13.00 4.71 -0.88
C GLU A 32 12.47 3.56 -1.73
N TYR A 33 12.38 3.80 -3.04
CA TYR A 33 12.20 2.74 -4.03
C TYR A 33 13.54 2.08 -4.32
N LYS A 34 13.71 0.82 -3.89
CA LYS A 34 15.01 0.12 -3.98
C LYS A 34 15.40 -0.33 -5.39
N THR A 35 14.47 -0.35 -6.33
CA THR A 35 14.75 -0.69 -7.74
C THR A 35 13.92 0.17 -8.66
N LYS A 36 14.36 0.29 -9.92
CA LYS A 36 13.72 1.12 -10.96
C LYS A 36 12.23 0.83 -11.17
N TYR A 37 11.80 -0.41 -10.96
CA TYR A 37 10.43 -0.87 -11.20
C TYR A 37 9.71 -1.29 -9.91
N ALA A 38 10.25 -0.92 -8.75
CA ALA A 38 9.61 -1.21 -7.47
C ALA A 38 8.24 -0.53 -7.39
N SER A 39 7.19 -1.31 -7.08
CA SER A 39 5.83 -0.78 -6.92
C SER A 39 5.64 0.00 -5.63
N GLY A 40 6.44 -0.31 -4.60
CA GLY A 40 6.37 0.33 -3.29
C GLY A 40 7.74 0.80 -2.79
N CYS A 41 7.71 1.79 -1.92
CA CYS A 41 8.87 2.28 -1.19
C CYS A 41 8.93 1.65 0.21
N ASP A 42 10.12 1.35 0.71
CA ASP A 42 10.29 0.78 2.06
C ASP A 42 9.97 1.85 3.12
N LEU A 43 9.23 1.47 4.18
CA LEU A 43 9.00 2.27 5.38
C LEU A 43 9.91 1.78 6.50
N TYR A 44 10.46 2.72 7.26
CA TYR A 44 11.43 2.46 8.31
C TYR A 44 10.82 2.66 9.71
N ALA A 45 11.33 1.93 10.70
CA ALA A 45 11.01 2.16 12.10
C ALA A 45 11.76 3.42 12.61
N ASP A 46 11.03 4.44 13.05
CA ASP A 46 11.60 5.62 13.70
C ASP A 46 11.34 5.59 15.22
N ILE A 47 12.10 4.74 15.91
CA ILE A 47 11.95 4.48 17.35
C ILE A 47 13.22 4.87 18.11
N GLN A 48 13.09 5.38 19.33
CA GLN A 48 14.25 5.74 20.16
C GLN A 48 14.93 4.53 20.82
N LYS A 49 14.14 3.52 21.21
CA LYS A 49 14.61 2.30 21.87
C LYS A 49 14.11 1.07 21.10
N PRO A 50 14.91 0.00 21.01
CA PRO A 50 14.47 -1.22 20.35
C PRO A 50 13.20 -1.81 20.98
N ILE A 51 12.30 -2.33 20.15
CA ILE A 51 11.09 -3.04 20.57
C ILE A 51 11.33 -4.54 20.40
N ILE A 52 10.98 -5.32 21.43
CA ILE A 52 10.98 -6.80 21.35
C ILE A 52 9.55 -7.26 21.11
N LEU A 53 9.25 -7.65 19.86
CA LEU A 53 7.94 -8.15 19.49
C LEU A 53 7.89 -9.67 19.69
N LYS A 54 7.19 -10.10 20.74
CA LYS A 54 7.06 -11.51 21.12
C LYS A 54 6.14 -12.28 20.16
N PRO A 55 6.27 -13.62 20.07
CA PRO A 55 5.29 -14.46 19.38
C PRO A 55 3.86 -14.19 19.88
N LYS A 56 2.89 -14.16 18.95
CA LYS A 56 1.46 -13.90 19.21
C LYS A 56 1.15 -12.51 19.79
N ASP A 57 2.07 -11.57 19.67
CA ASP A 57 1.91 -10.19 20.13
C ASP A 57 1.86 -9.22 18.94
N PHE A 58 1.48 -7.98 19.20
CA PHE A 58 1.50 -6.89 18.23
C PHE A 58 2.04 -5.60 18.84
N CYS A 59 2.58 -4.72 18.00
CA CYS A 59 3.02 -3.39 18.43
C CYS A 59 2.78 -2.34 17.33
N ILE A 60 2.61 -1.09 17.75
CA ILE A 60 2.50 0.05 16.83
C ILE A 60 3.87 0.70 16.73
N VAL A 61 4.43 0.71 15.53
CA VAL A 61 5.77 1.26 15.25
C VAL A 61 5.65 2.57 14.48
N PRO A 62 6.09 3.72 15.04
CA PRO A 62 6.17 4.98 14.33
C PRO A 62 7.16 4.92 13.16
N THR A 63 6.90 5.72 12.13
CA THR A 63 7.76 5.81 10.93
C THR A 63 8.47 7.15 10.80
N GLY A 64 8.09 8.15 11.62
CA GLY A 64 8.67 9.49 11.57
C GLY A 64 8.25 10.30 10.34
N ILE A 65 7.30 9.82 9.53
CA ILE A 65 6.84 10.50 8.31
C ILE A 65 5.36 10.85 8.35
N ARG A 66 5.05 11.96 7.70
CA ARG A 66 3.70 12.42 7.34
C ARG A 66 3.70 12.70 5.85
N ILE A 67 2.61 12.39 5.16
CA ILE A 67 2.51 12.58 3.72
C ILE A 67 1.27 13.38 3.36
N GLU A 68 1.36 14.11 2.27
CA GLU A 68 0.23 14.69 1.57
C GLU A 68 0.04 13.96 0.25
N ILE A 69 -1.08 13.24 0.14
CA ILE A 69 -1.42 12.44 -1.03
C ILE A 69 -2.37 13.25 -1.92
N PRO A 70 -2.14 13.31 -3.24
CA PRO A 70 -3.06 13.93 -4.18
C PRO A 70 -4.47 13.31 -4.09
N ARG A 71 -5.50 14.17 -4.18
CA ARG A 71 -6.89 13.70 -4.27
C ARG A 71 -7.08 12.69 -5.41
N GLY A 72 -7.89 11.66 -5.15
CA GLY A 72 -8.13 10.54 -6.08
C GLY A 72 -7.14 9.39 -5.94
N TYR A 73 -6.25 9.44 -4.94
CA TYR A 73 -5.32 8.38 -4.60
C TYR A 73 -5.38 8.07 -3.09
N GLU A 74 -4.90 6.89 -2.74
CA GLU A 74 -4.57 6.48 -1.38
C GLU A 74 -3.13 5.95 -1.34
N ALA A 75 -2.58 5.76 -0.15
CA ALA A 75 -1.40 4.93 0.04
C ALA A 75 -1.75 3.68 0.87
N GLN A 76 -1.14 2.56 0.49
CA GLN A 76 -1.37 1.26 1.10
C GLN A 76 -0.10 0.77 1.75
N VAL A 77 -0.14 0.61 3.08
CA VAL A 77 0.94 0.03 3.88
C VAL A 77 0.80 -1.50 3.85
N ARG A 78 1.79 -2.18 3.26
CA ARG A 78 1.78 -3.62 3.01
C ARG A 78 2.95 -4.33 3.71
N PRO A 79 2.80 -5.61 4.10
CA PRO A 79 3.89 -6.40 4.64
C PRO A 79 5.05 -6.54 3.64
N ARG A 80 6.27 -6.67 4.16
CA ARG A 80 7.45 -7.05 3.35
C ARG A 80 7.51 -8.58 3.30
N SER A 81 7.58 -9.15 2.10
CA SER A 81 7.54 -10.61 1.90
C SER A 81 8.63 -11.35 2.70
N GLY A 82 9.84 -10.80 2.75
CA GLY A 82 10.94 -11.40 3.52
C GLY A 82 10.73 -11.37 5.04
N LEU A 83 10.01 -10.37 5.57
CA LEU A 83 9.66 -10.35 7.00
C LEU A 83 8.58 -11.39 7.32
N ALA A 84 7.58 -11.51 6.44
CA ALA A 84 6.51 -12.49 6.56
C ALA A 84 7.05 -13.93 6.48
N SER A 85 7.82 -14.26 5.44
CA SER A 85 8.27 -15.64 5.21
C SER A 85 9.35 -16.12 6.17
N LYS A 86 10.28 -15.25 6.58
CA LYS A 86 11.43 -15.65 7.42
C LYS A 86 11.14 -15.55 8.92
N TYR A 87 10.30 -14.60 9.32
CA TYR A 87 10.08 -14.27 10.74
C TYR A 87 8.62 -14.37 11.18
N GLY A 88 7.67 -14.59 10.26
CA GLY A 88 6.24 -14.58 10.59
C GLY A 88 5.72 -13.18 10.94
N ILE A 89 6.41 -12.13 10.49
CA ILE A 89 6.04 -10.74 10.78
C ILE A 89 5.09 -10.23 9.69
N GLY A 90 3.91 -9.79 10.12
CA GLY A 90 2.92 -9.17 9.25
C GLY A 90 2.45 -7.81 9.77
N ILE A 91 1.45 -7.26 9.09
CA ILE A 91 0.81 -6.00 9.46
C ILE A 91 -0.66 -6.28 9.74
N LEU A 92 -1.12 -5.92 10.94
CA LEU A 92 -2.38 -6.42 11.49
C LEU A 92 -3.60 -5.95 10.69
N ASN A 93 -3.52 -4.73 10.17
CA ASN A 93 -4.54 -4.12 9.32
C ASN A 93 -4.16 -4.14 7.83
N ALA A 94 -3.35 -5.10 7.38
CA ALA A 94 -2.88 -5.14 5.98
C ALA A 94 -4.02 -5.38 4.96
N PRO A 95 -4.03 -4.64 3.83
CA PRO A 95 -3.26 -3.42 3.58
C PRO A 95 -3.78 -2.25 4.44
N GLY A 96 -2.88 -1.57 5.16
CA GLY A 96 -3.24 -0.38 5.93
C GLY A 96 -3.51 0.79 4.99
N THR A 97 -4.67 1.42 5.11
CA THR A 97 -5.09 2.52 4.23
C THR A 97 -4.67 3.87 4.80
N ILE A 98 -4.04 4.71 3.98
CA ILE A 98 -3.71 6.10 4.29
C ILE A 98 -4.51 7.00 3.35
N ASP A 99 -5.46 7.74 3.92
CA ASP A 99 -6.35 8.63 3.19
C ASP A 99 -5.65 9.90 2.70
N ALA A 100 -6.19 10.50 1.63
CA ALA A 100 -5.59 11.67 1.01
C ALA A 100 -5.60 12.94 1.88
N ASP A 101 -6.52 13.04 2.83
CA ASP A 101 -6.65 14.12 3.79
C ASP A 101 -5.99 13.81 5.15
N TYR A 102 -5.39 12.62 5.31
CA TYR A 102 -4.61 12.30 6.50
C TYR A 102 -3.32 13.11 6.53
N ARG A 103 -3.03 13.76 7.66
CA ARG A 103 -1.79 14.50 7.91
C ARG A 103 -1.09 14.07 9.20
N GLY A 104 -1.60 13.03 9.85
CA GLY A 104 -0.95 12.44 11.00
C GLY A 104 0.30 11.65 10.61
N GLU A 105 1.02 11.19 11.61
CA GLU A 105 2.17 10.31 11.39
C GLU A 105 1.70 8.94 10.89
N ILE A 106 2.37 8.38 9.89
CA ILE A 106 2.14 7.00 9.47
C ILE A 106 2.73 6.08 10.53
N LYS A 107 1.95 5.10 11.00
CA LYS A 107 2.38 4.08 11.94
C LYS A 107 2.07 2.71 11.38
N VAL A 108 2.92 1.73 11.70
CA VAL A 108 2.77 0.34 11.24
C VAL A 108 2.39 -0.53 12.42
N ILE A 109 1.25 -1.23 12.31
CA ILE A 109 0.79 -2.17 13.34
C ILE A 109 1.38 -3.55 13.02
N LEU A 110 2.57 -3.84 13.53
CA LEU A 110 3.24 -5.12 13.30
C LEU A 110 2.67 -6.19 14.22
N PHE A 111 2.46 -7.40 13.69
CA PHE A 111 2.18 -8.59 14.48
C PHE A 111 3.21 -9.70 14.21
N ASN A 112 3.39 -10.60 15.16
CA ASN A 112 4.31 -11.73 15.04
C ASN A 112 3.58 -13.07 15.16
N LEU A 113 3.36 -13.75 14.04
CA LEU A 113 2.89 -15.15 13.99
C LEU A 113 4.05 -16.16 14.02
N GLY A 114 5.29 -15.70 14.02
CA GLY A 114 6.48 -16.53 14.14
C GLY A 114 6.63 -17.17 15.52
N LYS A 115 7.57 -18.12 15.62
CA LYS A 115 7.86 -18.85 16.87
C LYS A 115 8.90 -18.17 17.77
N LYS A 116 9.57 -17.12 17.28
CA LYS A 116 10.65 -16.41 17.97
C LYS A 116 10.34 -14.94 18.09
N SER A 117 10.81 -14.31 19.17
CA SER A 117 10.75 -12.86 19.32
C SER A 117 11.58 -12.16 18.24
N VAL A 118 11.09 -11.02 17.75
CA VAL A 118 11.80 -10.19 16.77
C VAL A 118 12.17 -8.87 17.43
N LYS A 119 13.44 -8.48 17.31
CA LYS A 119 13.95 -7.18 17.79
C LYS A 119 13.89 -6.17 16.66
N ILE A 120 13.02 -5.17 16.80
CA ILE A 120 12.89 -4.04 15.88
C ILE A 120 13.77 -2.90 16.39
N LYS A 121 14.58 -2.32 15.51
CA LYS A 121 15.50 -1.20 15.80
C LYS A 121 15.17 0.00 14.91
N LYS A 122 15.66 1.19 15.29
CA LYS A 122 15.60 2.36 14.42
C LYS A 122 16.25 2.05 13.07
N GLY A 123 15.60 2.48 11.98
CA GLY A 123 16.09 2.25 10.62
C GLY A 123 15.81 0.86 10.06
N ASP A 124 15.21 -0.06 10.83
CA ASP A 124 14.73 -1.32 10.25
C ASP A 124 13.61 -1.06 9.25
N ARG A 125 13.67 -1.74 8.10
CA ARG A 125 12.63 -1.69 7.08
C ARG A 125 11.49 -2.61 7.48
N ILE A 126 10.40 -2.05 7.99
CA ILE A 126 9.32 -2.80 8.65
C ILE A 126 8.09 -3.03 7.75
N ALA A 127 7.88 -2.18 6.74
CA ALA A 127 6.75 -2.27 5.82
C ALA A 127 7.15 -1.71 4.45
N GLN A 128 6.25 -1.80 3.48
CA GLN A 128 6.35 -1.08 2.21
C GLN A 128 5.07 -0.33 1.93
N MET A 129 5.17 0.81 1.25
CA MET A 129 4.02 1.65 0.90
C MET A 129 3.85 1.74 -0.60
N VAL A 130 2.63 1.46 -1.08
CA VAL A 130 2.24 1.52 -2.50
C VAL A 130 1.15 2.56 -2.68
N PHE A 131 1.28 3.44 -3.66
CA PHE A 131 0.23 4.41 -3.99
C PHE A 131 -0.72 3.84 -5.05
N ALA A 132 -2.02 4.02 -4.86
CA ALA A 132 -3.04 3.50 -5.76
C ALA A 132 -4.11 4.55 -6.04
N PRO A 133 -4.66 4.62 -7.27
CA PRO A 133 -5.85 5.42 -7.54
C PRO A 133 -7.06 4.82 -6.82
N VAL A 134 -7.95 5.67 -6.33
CA VAL A 134 -9.19 5.25 -5.67
C VAL A 134 -10.41 5.81 -6.36
N LEU A 135 -11.49 5.02 -6.37
CA LEU A 135 -12.80 5.45 -6.86
C LEU A 135 -13.69 5.80 -5.67
N LYS A 136 -14.27 7.01 -5.69
CA LYS A 136 -15.30 7.41 -4.74
C LYS A 136 -16.68 7.02 -5.30
N ALA A 137 -17.25 5.95 -4.76
CA ALA A 137 -18.55 5.45 -5.23
C ALA A 137 -19.71 6.33 -4.74
N VAL A 138 -20.78 6.39 -5.54
CA VAL A 138 -22.10 6.89 -5.13
C VAL A 138 -23.03 5.69 -5.04
N PHE A 139 -23.53 5.41 -3.84
CA PHE A 139 -24.37 4.23 -3.60
C PHE A 139 -25.83 4.51 -3.95
N LYS A 140 -26.45 3.60 -4.72
CA LYS A 140 -27.88 3.63 -5.07
C LYS A 140 -28.55 2.34 -4.60
N LYS A 141 -29.55 2.46 -3.72
CA LYS A 141 -30.36 1.32 -3.24
C LYS A 141 -31.28 0.82 -4.37
N VAL A 142 -31.33 -0.50 -4.60
CA VAL A 142 -32.15 -1.16 -5.63
C VAL A 142 -32.88 -2.38 -5.07
N LYS A 143 -33.97 -2.80 -5.72
CA LYS A 143 -34.76 -3.99 -5.29
C LYS A 143 -34.12 -5.32 -5.70
N LYS A 144 -33.40 -5.37 -6.82
CA LYS A 144 -32.75 -6.57 -7.37
C LYS A 144 -31.44 -6.20 -8.07
N LEU A 145 -30.44 -7.09 -8.04
CA LEU A 145 -29.22 -7.02 -8.84
C LEU A 145 -29.38 -7.84 -10.13
N ASN A 146 -28.56 -7.55 -11.14
CA ASN A 146 -28.50 -8.35 -12.37
C ASN A 146 -27.88 -9.73 -12.09
N LYS A 147 -28.30 -10.75 -12.86
CA LYS A 147 -27.72 -12.10 -12.78
C LYS A 147 -26.32 -12.10 -13.42
N THR A 148 -25.41 -12.87 -12.83
CA THR A 148 -24.08 -13.16 -13.38
C THR A 148 -23.84 -14.68 -13.34
N GLU A 149 -22.89 -15.17 -14.12
CA GLU A 149 -22.48 -16.58 -14.12
C GLU A 149 -22.04 -17.05 -12.72
N ARG A 150 -21.31 -16.20 -11.98
CA ARG A 150 -20.86 -16.50 -10.61
C ARG A 150 -22.00 -16.47 -9.57
N GLY A 151 -23.02 -15.65 -9.77
CA GLY A 151 -24.17 -15.53 -8.87
C GLY A 151 -23.76 -15.28 -7.41
N ILE A 152 -24.21 -16.15 -6.50
CA ILE A 152 -23.95 -16.09 -5.05
C ILE A 152 -22.70 -16.87 -4.60
N GLY A 153 -21.91 -17.43 -5.53
CA GLY A 153 -20.75 -18.25 -5.22
C GLY A 153 -19.57 -17.48 -4.60
N GLY A 154 -19.06 -17.95 -3.46
CA GLY A 154 -17.93 -17.39 -2.71
C GLY A 154 -17.11 -18.47 -1.98
N PHE A 155 -16.01 -18.09 -1.31
CA PHE A 155 -15.24 -18.98 -0.42
C PHE A 155 -14.84 -20.35 -1.03
N GLY A 156 -14.13 -20.34 -2.16
CA GLY A 156 -13.69 -21.61 -2.78
C GLY A 156 -14.78 -22.34 -3.58
N HIS A 157 -15.88 -21.67 -3.95
CA HIS A 157 -16.94 -22.23 -4.83
C HIS A 157 -16.48 -22.79 -6.20
N THR A 158 -15.23 -22.55 -6.59
CA THR A 158 -14.60 -23.11 -7.80
C THR A 158 -13.65 -24.29 -7.51
N GLY A 159 -13.58 -24.76 -6.25
CA GLY A 159 -12.67 -25.80 -5.78
C GLY A 159 -11.29 -25.29 -5.29
N GLY A 160 -10.53 -26.18 -4.64
CA GLY A 160 -9.13 -26.00 -4.23
C GLY A 160 -8.90 -25.86 -2.71
N ILE A 161 -8.80 -26.99 -2.01
CA ILE A 161 -7.63 -27.61 -1.33
C ILE A 161 -8.22 -28.90 -0.74
N GLU A 162 -7.93 -30.05 -1.35
CA GLU A 162 -8.01 -31.36 -0.69
C GLU A 162 -6.78 -31.57 0.20
#